data_AF-A0A942PSL9-F1
#
_entry.id   AF-A0A942PSL9-F1
#
_cell.length_a   1.000
_cell.length_b   1.000
_cell.length_c   1.000
_cell.angle_alpha   90.00
_cell.angle_beta   90.00
_cell.angle_gamma   90.00
#
_symmetry.space_group_name_H-M   'P 1'
#
loop_
_entity.id
_entity.type
_entity.pdbx_description
1 polymer ?
#
loop_
_entity_poly.entity_id
_entity_poly.type
_entity_poly.pdbx_seq_one_letter_code
_entity_poly.pdbx_strand_id
1 'polypeptide(L)' 'MNPIWSNGELTVESIYRFKGQSAPAVILSEVAITELTEKECRKLFVGMTRAQLNLQVVLSVQAGACIAAALG' A
#
# COMPACT_ATOMS: atom_id res chain seq x y z
N MET A 1 17.75 7.24 -16.04
CA MET A 1 17.44 5.80 -16.11
C MET A 1 16.03 5.68 -16.64
N ASN A 2 15.83 5.05 -17.80
CA ASN A 2 14.50 4.79 -18.33
C ASN A 2 14.04 3.42 -17.83
N PRO A 3 12.82 3.29 -17.28
CA PRO A 3 12.27 1.98 -16.94
C PRO A 3 12.19 1.13 -18.21
N ILE A 4 12.69 -0.10 -18.13
CA ILE A 4 12.71 -1.06 -19.25
C ILE A 4 11.59 -2.06 -18.99
N TRP A 5 10.69 -2.24 -19.98
CA TRP A 5 9.68 -3.28 -19.90
C TRP A 5 10.36 -4.64 -19.95
N SER A 6 10.15 -5.47 -18.93
CA SER A 6 10.67 -6.84 -18.86
C SER A 6 9.53 -7.81 -18.54
N ASN A 7 9.72 -9.07 -18.91
CA ASN A 7 8.85 -10.14 -18.45
C ASN A 7 9.16 -10.42 -16.96
N GLY A 8 8.11 -10.49 -16.14
CA GLY A 8 8.18 -10.79 -14.72
C GLY A 8 6.79 -11.12 -14.19
N GLU A 9 6.73 -11.76 -13.02
CA GLU A 9 5.46 -12.10 -12.38
C GLU A 9 4.98 -10.94 -11.50
N LEU A 10 3.78 -10.43 -11.79
CA LEU A 10 3.10 -9.47 -10.94
C LEU A 10 2.10 -10.23 -10.05
N THR A 11 2.44 -10.40 -8.78
CA THR A 11 1.54 -11.03 -7.81
C THR A 11 0.51 -10.02 -7.30
N VAL A 12 -0.78 -10.33 -7.48
CA VAL A 12 -1.89 -9.51 -6.98
C VAL A 12 -2.59 -10.25 -5.85
N GLU A 13 -2.48 -9.72 -4.63
CA GLU A 13 -3.06 -10.33 -3.44
C GLU A 13 -3.64 -9.28 -2.50
N SER A 14 -4.59 -9.69 -1.67
CA SER A 14 -5.10 -8.81 -0.59
C SER A 14 -4.10 -8.72 0.55
N ILE A 15 -4.10 -7.60 1.29
CA ILE A 15 -3.25 -7.38 2.48
C ILE A 15 -3.31 -8.56 3.47
N TYR A 16 -4.49 -9.17 3.64
CA TYR A 16 -4.67 -10.27 4.57
C TYR A 16 -3.95 -11.55 4.15
N ARG A 17 -3.93 -11.87 2.85
CA ARG A 17 -3.26 -13.06 2.30
C ARG A 17 -1.76 -12.84 2.10
N PHE A 18 -1.35 -11.60 1.86
CA PHE A 18 0.06 -11.23 1.70
C PHE A 18 0.83 -11.11 3.04
N LYS A 19 0.18 -11.39 4.17
CA LYS A 19 0.80 -11.34 5.50
C LYS A 19 1.87 -12.43 5.64
N GLY A 20 3.09 -12.02 6.01
CA GLY A 20 4.23 -12.93 6.19
C GLY A 20 5.16 -13.00 4.96
N GLN A 21 4.75 -12.40 3.84
CA GLN A 21 5.59 -12.22 2.66
C GLN A 21 6.09 -10.77 2.58
N SER A 22 7.09 -10.52 1.72
CA SER A 22 7.63 -9.19 1.41
C SER A 22 8.18 -9.19 0.00
N ALA A 23 8.16 -8.06 -0.68
CA ALA A 23 8.66 -7.91 -2.05
C ALA A 23 9.58 -6.68 -2.18
N PRO A 24 10.49 -6.66 -3.16
CA PRO A 24 11.34 -5.49 -3.44
C PRO A 24 10.51 -4.22 -3.65
N ALA A 25 9.43 -4.30 -4.43
CA ALA A 25 8.49 -3.21 -4.66
C ALA A 25 7.05 -3.67 -4.40
N VAL A 26 6.24 -2.81 -3.78
CA VAL A 26 4.82 -3.07 -3.52
C VAL A 26 3.99 -1.86 -3.96
N ILE A 27 2.90 -2.13 -4.67
CA ILE A 27 1.84 -1.16 -4.94
C ILE A 27 0.66 -1.52 -4.05
N LEU A 28 0.37 -0.69 -3.06
CA LEU A 28 -0.84 -0.81 -2.26
C LEU A 28 -1.96 -0.06 -2.97
N SER A 29 -2.88 -0.80 -3.59
CA SER A 29 -3.99 -0.23 -4.35
C SER A 29 -5.30 -0.17 -3.55
N GLU A 30 -6.26 0.56 -4.10
CA GLU A 30 -7.65 0.63 -3.60
C GLU A 30 -7.78 1.11 -2.15
N VAL A 31 -6.87 1.98 -1.72
CA VAL A 31 -6.94 2.59 -0.39
C VAL A 31 -8.02 3.67 -0.38
N ALA A 32 -9.24 3.27 -0.02
CA ALA A 32 -10.43 4.13 0.04
C ALA A 32 -11.00 4.20 1.46
N ILE A 33 -10.16 4.65 2.41
CA ILE A 33 -10.53 4.78 3.82
C ILE A 33 -11.25 6.12 4.07
N THR A 34 -12.34 6.09 4.82
CA THR A 34 -13.10 7.31 5.23
C THR A 34 -12.78 7.79 6.63
N GLU A 35 -12.26 6.90 7.48
CA GLU A 35 -11.84 7.19 8.85
C GLU A 35 -10.62 6.35 9.21
N LEU A 36 -9.59 6.98 9.78
CA LEU A 36 -8.37 6.31 10.19
C LEU A 36 -8.55 5.57 11.54
N THR A 37 -9.40 4.55 11.54
CA THR A 37 -9.61 3.69 12.71
C THR A 37 -8.36 2.85 13.00
N GLU A 38 -8.25 2.31 14.21
CA GLU A 38 -7.15 1.42 14.60
C GLU A 38 -6.99 0.21 13.68
N LYS A 39 -8.11 -0.32 13.13
CA LYS A 39 -8.10 -1.41 12.15
C LYS A 39 -7.45 -0.98 10.84
N GLU A 40 -7.77 0.21 10.35
CA GLU A 40 -7.21 0.74 9.12
C GLU A 40 -5.73 1.11 9.30
N CYS A 41 -5.34 1.67 10.45
CA CYS A 41 -3.93 1.85 10.82
C CYS A 41 -3.14 0.55 10.75
N ARG A 42 -3.66 -0.54 11.33
CA ARG A 42 -3.00 -1.86 11.29
C ARG A 42 -2.86 -2.39 9.87
N LYS A 43 -3.89 -2.26 9.03
CA LYS A 43 -3.84 -2.70 7.63
C LYS A 43 -2.80 -1.90 6.83
N LEU A 44 -2.81 -0.57 6.97
CA LEU A 44 -1.83 0.30 6.33
C LEU A 44 -0.43 -0.07 6.79
N PHE A 45 -0.19 -0.18 8.10
CA PHE A 45 1.10 -0.60 8.64
C PHE A 45 1.54 -1.96 8.07
N VAL A 46 0.68 -2.97 8.13
CA VAL A 46 0.98 -4.31 7.61
C VAL A 46 1.25 -4.30 6.13
N GLY A 47 0.54 -3.50 5.31
CA GLY A 47 0.74 -3.42 3.87
C GLY A 47 1.98 -2.62 3.47
N MET A 48 2.19 -1.45 4.10
CA MET A 48 3.32 -0.56 3.82
C MET A 48 4.66 -1.20 4.16
N THR A 49 4.71 -1.99 5.24
CA THR A 49 5.94 -2.70 5.68
C THR A 49 6.31 -3.92 4.83
N ARG A 50 5.52 -4.25 3.80
CA ARG A 50 5.83 -5.38 2.88
C ARG A 50 6.80 -4.99 1.78
N ALA A 51 6.96 -3.70 1.52
CA ALA A 51 7.94 -3.16 0.58
C ALA A 51 9.32 -3.12 1.22
N GLN A 52 10.31 -3.69 0.54
CA GLN A 52 11.71 -3.64 0.98
C GLN A 52 12.46 -2.44 0.43
N LEU A 53 12.19 -2.04 -0.82
CA LEU A 53 12.91 -0.97 -1.52
C LEU A 53 11.98 0.16 -1.95
N ASN A 54 10.80 -0.15 -2.48
CA ASN A 54 9.87 0.86 -2.99
C ASN A 54 8.42 0.54 -2.62
N LEU A 55 7.73 1.55 -2.12
CA LEU A 55 6.30 1.51 -1.85
C LEU A 55 5.61 2.61 -2.65
N GLN A 56 4.58 2.24 -3.40
CA GLN A 56 3.59 3.18 -3.93
C GLN A 56 2.23 2.88 -3.32
N VAL A 57 1.49 3.94 -2.98
CA VAL A 57 0.14 3.82 -2.45
C VAL A 57 -0.80 4.54 -3.39
N VAL A 58 -1.76 3.80 -3.96
CA VAL A 58 -2.82 4.34 -4.79
C VAL A 58 -4.06 4.48 -3.93
N LEU A 59 -4.40 5.72 -3.64
CA LEU A 59 -5.46 6.11 -2.70
C LEU A 59 -6.43 7.10 -3.36
N SER A 60 -7.69 7.07 -2.92
CA SER A 60 -8.66 8.08 -3.35
C SER A 60 -8.33 9.44 -2.75
N VAL A 61 -8.77 10.53 -3.39
CA VAL A 61 -8.57 11.90 -2.88
C VAL A 61 -9.11 12.04 -1.44
N GLN A 62 -10.25 11.40 -1.17
CA GLN A 62 -10.89 11.40 0.15
C GLN A 62 -10.05 10.67 1.19
N ALA A 63 -9.46 9.52 0.84
CA ALA A 63 -8.56 8.79 1.73
C ALA A 63 -7.29 9.60 2.02
N GLY A 64 -6.77 10.32 1.02
CA GLY A 64 -5.64 11.24 1.19
C GLY A 64 -5.95 12.35 2.18
N ALA A 65 -7.10 13.00 2.04
CA ALA A 65 -7.55 14.02 2.98
C ALA A 65 -7.75 13.46 4.39
N CYS A 66 -8.33 12.26 4.52
CA CYS A 66 -8.51 11.57 5.80
C CYS A 66 -7.18 11.30 6.51
N ILE A 67 -6.20 10.75 5.80
CA ILE A 67 -4.86 10.47 6.35
C ILE A 67 -4.15 11.78 6.71
N ALA A 68 -4.21 12.79 5.84
CA ALA A 68 -3.59 14.10 6.10
C ALA A 68 -4.15 14.74 7.37
N ALA A 69 -5.47 14.74 7.56
CA ALA A 69 -6.10 15.28 8.76
C ALA A 69 -5.66 14.57 10.06
N ALA A 70 -5.27 13.30 9.99
CA ALA A 70 -4.80 12.53 11.13
C ALA A 70 -3.31 12.76 11.48
N LEU A 71 -2.53 13.37 10.58
CA LEU A 71 -1.10 13.58 10.74
C LEU A 71 -0.73 14.98 11.29
N GLY A 72 -1.70 15.91 11.35
CA GLY A 72 -1.49 17.30 11.77
C GLY A 72 -0.73 18.13 10.73
#